data_AF-A0A358XIT1-F1
#
_entry.id   AF-A0A358XIT1-F1
#
_cell.length_a   1.000
_cell.length_b   1.000
_cell.length_c   1.000
_cell.angle_alpha   90.00
_cell.angle_beta   90.00
_cell.angle_gamma   90.00
#
_symmetry.space_group_name_H-M   'P 1'
#
loop_
_entity.id
_entity.type
_entity.pdbx_description
1 polymer ?
#
loop_
_entity_poly.entity_id
_entity_poly.type
_entity_poly.pdbx_seq_one_letter_code
_entity_poly.pdbx_strand_id
1 'polypeptide(L)'
;VKLLLGIMLLGNGTNILIFLLGNIIKGKPPIIGPDLKVFTDIYADPIPQALILTAIVISFGLTSFAIVLLKRVYALLGTDDLDDLNTPEEEDI
;
A
#
# COMPACT_ATOMS: atom_id res chain seq x y z
N VAL A 1 -9.85 3.81 14.44
CA VAL A 1 -10.03 3.29 13.03
C VAL A 1 -9.55 4.23 11.89
N LYS A 2 -9.74 5.56 11.97
CA LYS A 2 -9.43 6.52 10.86
C LYS A 2 -8.01 6.40 10.29
N LEU A 3 -7.02 6.16 11.15
CA LEU A 3 -5.62 5.97 10.77
C LEU A 3 -5.42 4.81 9.77
N LEU A 4 -6.10 3.67 9.98
CA LEU A 4 -6.00 2.51 9.09
C LEU A 4 -6.51 2.84 7.69
N LEU A 5 -7.65 3.52 7.61
CA LEU A 5 -8.20 3.98 6.32
C LEU A 5 -7.25 4.96 5.63
N GLY A 6 -6.61 5.85 6.39
CA GLY A 6 -5.59 6.76 5.87
C GLY A 6 -4.39 6.02 5.25
N ILE A 7 -3.85 5.03 5.95
CA ILE A 7 -2.75 4.19 5.46
C ILE A 7 -3.15 3.43 4.19
N MET A 8 -4.36 2.84 4.18
CA MET A 8 -4.87 2.13 3.02
C MET A 8 -5.06 3.07 1.81
N LEU A 9 -5.63 4.26 2.03
CA LEU A 9 -5.83 5.24 0.98
C LEU A 9 -4.48 5.71 0.40
N LEU A 10 -3.50 5.98 1.28
CA LEU A 10 -2.17 6.41 0.89
C LEU A 10 -1.45 5.32 0.07
N GLY A 11 -1.50 4.06 0.52
CA GLY A 11 -0.91 2.94 -0.22
C GLY A 11 -1.52 2.77 -1.62
N ASN A 12 -2.84 2.87 -1.74
CA ASN A 12 -3.52 2.83 -3.05
C ASN A 12 -3.16 4.05 -3.91
N GLY A 13 -3.09 5.24 -3.32
CA GLY A 13 -2.67 6.46 -4.00
C GLY A 13 -1.24 6.36 -4.54
N THR A 14 -0.30 5.80 -3.76
CA THR A 14 1.07 5.53 -4.20
C THR A 14 1.10 4.53 -5.35
N ASN A 15 0.29 3.47 -5.33
CA ASN A 15 0.21 2.51 -6.44
C ASN A 15 -0.28 3.18 -7.74
N ILE A 16 -1.28 4.06 -7.64
CA ILE A 16 -1.77 4.85 -8.78
C ILE A 16 -0.69 5.82 -9.27
N LEU A 17 0.06 6.45 -8.37
CA LEU A 17 1.17 7.34 -8.72
C LEU A 17 2.27 6.59 -9.48
N ILE A 18 2.68 5.41 -9.01
CA ILE A 18 3.66 4.55 -9.70
C ILE A 18 3.14 4.19 -11.10
N PHE A 19 1.85 3.85 -11.22
CA PHE A 19 1.23 3.54 -12.51
C PHE A 19 1.27 4.74 -13.48
N LEU A 20 0.99 5.95 -12.99
CA LEU A 20 1.06 7.20 -13.79
C LEU A 20 2.48 7.50 -14.28
N LEU A 21 3.50 7.23 -13.47
CA LEU A 21 4.91 7.42 -13.84
C LEU A 21 5.38 6.42 -14.92
N GLY A 22 4.68 5.29 -15.06
CA GLY A 22 5.01 4.19 -15.96
C GLY A 22 4.69 4.39 -17.45
N ASN A 23 4.36 5.61 -17.86
CA ASN A 23 3.92 5.98 -19.22
C ASN A 23 2.75 5.12 -19.74
N ILE A 24 1.53 5.64 -19.60
CA ILE A 24 0.30 4.90 -19.92
C ILE A 24 0.15 4.73 -21.43
N ILE A 25 0.55 3.57 -21.93
CA ILE A 25 0.39 3.16 -23.33
C ILE A 25 -0.76 2.16 -23.48
N LYS A 26 -1.57 2.35 -24.51
CA LYS A 26 -2.56 1.35 -24.94
C LYS A 26 -1.81 0.24 -25.66
N GLY A 27 -1.51 -0.84 -24.94
CA GLY A 27 -0.78 -2.00 -25.44
C GLY A 27 -1.30 -3.30 -24.85
N LYS A 28 -0.67 -4.41 -25.23
CA LYS A 28 -0.91 -5.73 -24.65
C LYS A 28 -0.30 -5.83 -23.23
N PRO A 29 -0.83 -6.70 -22.34
CA PRO A 29 -0.19 -6.99 -21.05
C PRO A 29 1.24 -7.50 -21.27
N PRO A 30 2.22 -7.23 -20.38
CA PRO A 30 3.63 -7.59 -20.54
C PRO A 30 3.88 -9.09 -20.32
N ILE A 31 3.21 -9.93 -21.10
CA ILE A 31 3.28 -11.37 -21.04
C ILE A 31 3.55 -11.85 -22.45
N ILE A 32 4.68 -12.54 -22.64
CA ILE A 32 5.04 -13.12 -23.92
C ILE A 32 4.18 -14.38 -24.13
N GLY A 33 3.52 -14.47 -25.29
CA GLY A 33 2.75 -15.64 -25.67
C GLY A 33 3.64 -16.88 -25.85
N PRO A 34 3.09 -18.10 -25.71
CA PRO A 34 3.88 -19.34 -25.71
C PRO A 34 4.66 -19.57 -27.02
N ASP A 35 4.16 -19.04 -28.14
CA ASP A 35 4.78 -19.21 -29.48
C ASP A 35 5.76 -18.07 -29.83
N LEU A 36 5.93 -17.09 -28.95
CA LEU A 36 6.76 -15.90 -29.17
C LEU A 36 7.96 -15.89 -28.24
N LYS A 37 9.09 -15.35 -28.71
CA LYS A 37 10.31 -15.14 -27.89
C LYS A 37 10.55 -13.68 -27.53
N VAL A 38 9.89 -12.76 -28.23
CA VAL A 38 10.04 -11.31 -28.09
C VAL A 38 8.68 -10.64 -28.31
N PHE A 39 8.54 -9.42 -27.79
CA PHE A 39 7.38 -8.59 -28.06
C PHE A 39 7.34 -8.21 -29.54
N THR A 40 6.23 -8.56 -30.21
CA THR A 40 6.00 -8.25 -31.63
C THR A 40 5.14 -7.02 -31.87
N ASP A 41 4.46 -6.53 -30.83
CA ASP A 41 3.53 -5.40 -30.83
C ASP A 41 3.90 -4.40 -29.72
N ILE A 42 3.04 -3.43 -29.45
CA ILE A 42 3.17 -2.53 -28.29
C ILE A 42 2.66 -3.27 -27.04
N TYR A 43 3.54 -3.40 -26.04
CA TYR A 43 3.26 -4.00 -24.74
C TYR A 43 3.42 -2.94 -23.64
N ALA A 44 2.63 -3.04 -22.57
CA ALA A 44 2.78 -2.18 -21.40
C ALA A 44 4.14 -2.39 -20.71
N ASP A 45 4.68 -1.36 -20.06
CA ASP A 45 5.95 -1.47 -19.32
C ASP A 45 5.80 -2.46 -18.13
N PRO A 46 6.62 -3.52 -18.05
CA PRO A 46 6.59 -4.45 -16.93
C PRO A 46 7.14 -3.87 -15.62
N ILE A 47 7.97 -2.83 -15.66
CA ILE A 47 8.67 -2.31 -14.48
C ILE A 47 7.69 -1.73 -13.45
N PRO A 48 6.78 -0.79 -13.80
CA PRO A 48 5.78 -0.28 -12.86
C PRO A 48 4.88 -1.37 -12.30
N GLN A 49 4.55 -2.39 -13.10
CA GLN A 49 3.67 -3.49 -12.69
C GLN A 49 4.30 -4.37 -11.62
N ALA A 50 5.58 -4.71 -11.78
CA ALA A 50 6.33 -5.46 -10.76
C ALA A 50 6.50 -4.65 -9.46
N LEU A 51 6.73 -3.34 -9.56
CA LEU A 51 6.82 -2.45 -8.40
C LEU A 51 5.50 -2.37 -7.64
N ILE A 52 4.37 -2.21 -8.34
CA ILE A 52 3.04 -2.15 -7.72
C ILE A 52 2.70 -3.48 -7.05
N LEU A 53 2.98 -4.63 -7.68
CA LEU A 53 2.72 -5.93 -7.05
C LEU A 53 3.51 -6.09 -5.75
N THR A 54 4.77 -5.66 -5.74
CA THR A 54 5.62 -5.65 -4.54
C THR A 54 5.05 -4.73 -3.47
N ALA A 55 4.64 -3.51 -3.85
CA ALA A 55 4.06 -2.54 -2.94
C ALA A 55 2.75 -3.05 -2.30
N ILE A 56 1.88 -3.72 -3.08
CA ILE A 56 0.62 -4.31 -2.59
C ILE A 56 0.90 -5.30 -1.45
N VAL A 57 1.88 -6.20 -1.62
CA VAL A 57 2.21 -7.21 -0.60
C VAL A 57 2.76 -6.55 0.67
N ILE A 58 3.62 -5.53 0.52
CA ILE A 58 4.14 -4.75 1.65
C ILE A 58 3.01 -4.02 2.40
N SER A 59 2.13 -3.32 1.67
CA SER A 59 0.98 -2.62 2.24
C SER A 59 0.03 -3.58 2.96
N PHE A 60 -0.18 -4.78 2.42
CA PHE A 60 -0.99 -5.81 3.06
C PHE A 60 -0.39 -6.26 4.40
N GLY A 61 0.93 -6.50 4.44
CA GLY A 61 1.64 -6.87 5.68
C GLY A 61 1.54 -5.77 6.74
N LEU A 62 1.83 -4.52 6.36
CA LEU A 62 1.71 -3.35 7.23
C LEU A 62 0.28 -3.14 7.76
N THR A 63 -0.72 -3.27 6.89
CA THR A 63 -2.14 -3.11 7.29
C THR A 63 -2.57 -4.20 8.25
N SER A 64 -2.21 -5.46 7.97
CA SER A 64 -2.51 -6.60 8.84
C SER A 64 -1.88 -6.43 10.22
N PHE A 65 -0.61 -6.03 10.26
CA PHE A 65 0.09 -5.72 11.50
C PHE A 65 -0.59 -4.58 12.27
N ALA A 66 -0.91 -3.47 11.60
CA ALA A 66 -1.55 -2.31 12.22
C ALA A 66 -2.94 -2.66 12.81
N ILE A 67 -3.72 -3.51 12.14
CA ILE A 67 -5.02 -3.99 12.65
C ILE A 67 -4.83 -4.79 13.94
N VAL A 68 -3.88 -5.74 13.96
CA VAL A 68 -3.62 -6.56 15.15
C VAL A 68 -3.09 -5.70 16.30
N LEU A 69 -2.22 -4.75 16.00
CA LEU A 69 -1.70 -3.79 16.99
C LEU A 69 -2.84 -2.95 17.58
N LEU A 70 -3.70 -2.37 16.75
CA LEU A 70 -4.84 -1.57 17.21
C LEU A 70 -5.78 -2.39 18.09
N LYS A 71 -6.06 -3.64 17.70
CA LYS A 71 -6.84 -4.57 18.53
C LYS A 71 -6.18 -4.82 19.88
N ARG A 72 -4.86 -4.99 19.91
CA ARG A 72 -4.10 -5.21 21.15
C ARG A 72 -4.12 -3.98 22.06
N VAL A 73 -3.96 -2.79 21.50
CA VAL A 73 -4.04 -1.51 22.23
C VAL A 73 -5.43 -1.34 22.84
N TYR A 74 -6.48 -1.53 22.04
CA TYR A 74 -7.86 -1.44 22.53
C TYR A 74 -8.15 -2.44 23.64
N ALA A 75 -7.64 -3.67 23.55
CA ALA A 75 -7.80 -4.68 24.59
C ALA A 75 -7.08 -4.33 25.92
N LEU A 76 -6.04 -3.49 25.88
CA LEU A 76 -5.28 -3.08 27.06
C LEU A 76 -5.81 -1.79 27.69
N LEU A 77 -6.24 -0.83 26.87
CA LEU A 77 -6.59 0.52 27.31
C LEU A 77 -8.09 0.82 27.24
N GLY A 78 -8.88 0.02 26.52
CA GLY A 78 -10.32 0.22 26.35
C GLY A 78 -10.71 1.37 25.42
N THR A 79 -9.73 2.11 24.88
CA THR A 79 -9.90 3.21 23.93
C THR A 79 -9.11 2.96 22.65
N ASP A 80 -9.64 3.43 21.51
CA ASP A 80 -8.94 3.51 20.23
C ASP A 80 -8.67 4.96 19.80
N ASP A 81 -8.98 5.92 20.68
CA ASP A 81 -8.68 7.33 20.49
C ASP A 81 -7.18 7.56 20.66
N LEU A 82 -6.54 8.11 19.64
CA LEU A 82 -5.11 8.35 19.65
C LEU A 82 -4.71 9.46 20.62
N ASP A 83 -5.62 10.41 20.88
CA ASP A 83 -5.35 11.52 21.80
C ASP A 83 -5.26 11.02 23.25
N ASP A 84 -6.01 9.98 23.60
CA ASP A 84 -5.97 9.30 24.90
C ASP A 84 -4.74 8.38 25.08
N LEU A 85 -4.02 8.07 24.00
CA LEU A 85 -2.84 7.19 24.05
C LEU A 85 -1.55 7.93 24.42
N ASN A 86 -1.56 9.26 24.44
CA ASN A 86 -0.43 10.04 24.93
C ASN A 86 -0.39 9.97 26.45
N THR A 87 0.73 9.49 27.01
CA THR A 87 1.05 9.76 28.41
C THR A 87 1.22 11.26 28.57
N PRO A 88 0.65 11.89 29.62
CA PRO A 88 0.95 13.27 29.97
C PRO A 88 2.38 13.34 30.48
N GLU A 89 3.35 13.32 29.57
CA GLU A 89 4.71 13.75 29.85
C GLU A 89 4.79 15.22 29.41
N GLU A 90 5.01 16.11 30.40
CA GLU A 90 5.33 17.54 30.27
C GLU A 90 4.18 18.57 30.17
N GLU A 91 3.23 18.57 31.11
CA GLU A 91 2.46 19.80 31.43
C GLU A 91 2.81 20.45 32.78
N ASP A 92 3.71 19.85 33.57
CA ASP A 92 4.10 20.34 34.90
C ASP A 92 5.62 20.56 35.06
N ILE A 93 6.22 21.42 34.24
CA ILE A 93 7.48 22.14 34.59
C ILE A 93 7.45 23.59 34.14
#